data_AF-A0A8C0TX60-F1
#
_entry.id   AF-A0A8C0TX60-F1
#
_cell.length_a   1.000
_cell.length_b   1.000
_cell.length_c   1.000
_cell.angle_alpha   90.00
_cell.angle_beta   90.00
_cell.angle_gamma   90.00
#
_symmetry.space_group_name_H-M   'P 1'
#
loop_
_entity.id
_entity.type
_entity.pdbx_description
1 polymer ?
#
loop_
_entity_poly.entity_id
_entity_poly.type
_entity_poly.pdbx_seq_one_letter_code
_entity_poly.pdbx_strand_id
1 'polypeptide(L)'
;MEADEVTIREQNFHSQVREYTICFLLFAVLYIVSYFIITRYKRKADEQEDEDAIVNRISLFLSTFTLAVSAGAVLLLPFSIISNEILLSFPQNYYIQWLNGSLIHGLWNLASLFSNLCLFVLMPFAFFFLESEGFAGLKKILEDLDEQMYIITLEEEAIQRKLNGVSSTVEYQTVELERELEKVKSKKTNLERRKKASAWERNLVYPAVMILLLIWTSFSVLLVALNILYLLVDETAMPKGSGGPGIGNASLSTFGFVGAALEIILIFYLMVSSVVGFYSLRFFENFTPRKDDTTMTKIIGNCVSILVLSSALPVMSRTLGITRFDLLGDFGRFNWLGNFYIVLSYNLLFAIMTTLCLVRKFTSAVREELLKALGLDKLHLSNNPRDSETKPSANGHQKTL
;
A
#
# COMPACT_ATOMS: atom_id res chain seq x y z
N MET A 1 -13.42 43.77 30.23
CA MET A 1 -14.36 43.19 29.25
C MET A 1 -13.80 43.33 27.84
N GLU A 2 -13.68 44.52 27.25
CA GLU A 2 -13.09 44.67 25.89
C GLU A 2 -11.62 44.23 25.79
N ALA A 3 -10.79 44.52 26.79
CA ALA A 3 -9.38 44.10 26.80
C ALA A 3 -9.19 42.57 26.90
N ASP A 4 -10.08 41.88 27.61
CA ASP A 4 -10.05 40.43 27.74
C ASP A 4 -10.51 39.76 26.42
N GLU A 5 -11.50 40.34 25.74
CA GLU A 5 -11.97 39.86 24.43
C GLU A 5 -10.91 39.97 23.33
N VAL A 6 -10.15 41.06 23.30
CA VAL A 6 -9.04 41.24 22.36
C VAL A 6 -7.95 40.20 22.61
N THR A 7 -7.58 39.98 23.88
CA THR A 7 -6.56 39.00 24.27
C THR A 7 -6.97 37.56 23.91
N ILE A 8 -8.24 37.20 24.12
CA ILE A 8 -8.78 35.87 23.75
C ILE A 8 -8.76 35.68 22.23
N ARG A 9 -9.10 36.73 21.47
CA ARG A 9 -9.09 36.68 20.00
C ARG A 9 -7.68 36.46 19.45
N GLU A 10 -6.69 37.15 20.01
CA GLU A 10 -5.28 36.99 19.63
C GLU A 10 -4.78 35.58 19.94
N GLN A 11 -5.09 35.03 21.12
CA GLN A 11 -4.72 33.66 21.48
C GLN A 11 -5.34 32.62 20.54
N ASN A 12 -6.62 32.78 20.17
CA ASN A 12 -7.28 31.90 19.22
C ASN A 12 -6.65 31.98 17.83
N PHE A 13 -6.34 33.20 17.36
CA PHE A 13 -5.67 33.38 16.07
C PHE A 13 -4.31 32.68 16.04
N HIS A 14 -3.47 32.88 17.05
CA HIS A 14 -2.17 32.21 17.14
C HIS A 14 -2.30 30.69 17.24
N SER A 15 -3.31 30.18 17.94
CA SER A 15 -3.59 28.74 17.98
C SER A 15 -3.96 28.19 16.61
N GLN A 16 -4.86 28.86 15.88
CA GLN A 16 -5.28 28.44 14.54
C GLN A 16 -4.12 28.46 13.54
N VAL A 17 -3.34 29.55 13.51
CA VAL A 17 -2.18 29.66 12.61
C VAL A 17 -1.19 28.53 12.87
N ARG A 18 -0.92 28.23 14.15
CA ARG A 18 -0.04 27.13 14.54
C ARG A 18 -0.60 25.78 14.08
N GLU A 19 -1.88 25.50 14.34
CA GLU A 19 -2.53 24.26 13.91
C GLU A 19 -2.43 24.07 12.39
N TYR A 20 -2.77 25.10 11.60
CA TYR A 20 -2.66 25.03 10.14
C TYR A 20 -1.23 24.86 9.65
N THR A 21 -0.26 25.51 10.31
CA THR A 21 1.16 25.37 9.96
C THR A 21 1.63 23.93 10.18
N ILE A 22 1.27 23.31 11.31
CA ILE A 22 1.63 21.92 11.60
C ILE A 22 0.95 20.97 10.61
N CYS A 23 -0.34 21.15 10.36
CA CYS A 23 -1.08 20.35 9.38
C CYS A 23 -0.47 20.44 7.98
N PHE A 24 -0.08 21.65 7.55
CA PHE A 24 0.55 21.89 6.25
C PHE A 24 1.92 21.18 6.15
N LEU A 25 2.76 21.29 7.18
CA LEU A 25 4.08 20.63 7.19
C LEU A 25 3.95 19.10 7.15
N LEU A 26 3.04 18.54 7.96
CA LEU A 26 2.77 17.10 7.95
C LEU A 26 2.26 16.65 6.59
N PHE A 27 1.31 17.38 6.01
CA PHE A 27 0.76 17.07 4.69
C PHE A 27 1.83 17.19 3.59
N ALA A 28 2.69 18.20 3.64
CA ALA A 28 3.77 18.38 2.67
C ALA A 28 4.74 17.19 2.67
N VAL A 29 5.11 16.69 3.85
CA VAL A 29 5.95 15.48 3.97
C VAL A 29 5.24 14.27 3.37
N LEU A 30 3.97 14.06 3.71
CA LEU A 30 3.18 12.95 3.15
C LEU A 30 3.06 13.06 1.62
N TYR A 31 2.82 14.26 1.10
CA TYR A 31 2.73 14.52 -0.33
C TYR A 31 4.02 14.17 -1.06
N ILE A 32 5.17 14.58 -0.52
CA ILE A 32 6.49 14.25 -1.10
C ILE A 32 6.70 12.74 -1.11
N VAL A 33 6.42 12.04 0.00
CA VAL A 33 6.54 10.58 0.09
C VAL A 33 5.61 9.90 -0.92
N SER A 34 4.35 10.32 -1.00
CA SER A 34 3.38 9.80 -1.96
C SER A 34 3.79 10.04 -3.40
N TYR A 35 4.39 11.19 -3.70
CA TYR A 35 4.91 11.49 -5.04
C TYR A 35 6.01 10.51 -5.44
N PHE A 36 6.97 10.25 -4.54
CA PHE A 36 8.02 9.27 -4.76
C PHE A 36 7.48 7.85 -4.93
N ILE A 37 6.44 7.48 -4.18
CA ILE A 37 5.78 6.18 -4.34
C ILE A 37 5.17 6.09 -5.74
N ILE A 38 4.29 7.02 -6.13
CA ILE A 38 3.59 6.95 -7.41
C ILE A 38 4.55 6.98 -8.59
N THR A 39 5.53 7.89 -8.58
CA THR A 39 6.54 7.97 -9.64
C THR A 39 7.38 6.70 -9.78
N ARG A 40 7.57 5.93 -8.70
CA ARG A 40 8.29 4.65 -8.73
C ARG A 40 7.46 3.48 -9.30
N TYR A 41 6.14 3.57 -9.25
CA TYR A 41 5.24 2.55 -9.81
C TYR A 41 4.70 2.90 -11.20
N LYS A 42 4.70 4.20 -11.57
CA LYS A 42 4.28 4.69 -12.87
C LYS A 42 5.13 4.13 -14.01
N ARG A 43 4.47 3.76 -15.10
CA ARG A 43 5.10 3.32 -16.34
C ARG A 43 5.90 4.45 -17.01
N LYS A 44 7.15 4.16 -17.39
CA LYS A 44 8.08 5.15 -17.99
C LYS A 44 7.79 5.50 -19.45
N ALA A 45 7.08 4.64 -20.17
CA ALA A 45 6.76 4.86 -21.59
C ALA A 45 5.78 6.03 -21.81
N ASP A 46 5.05 6.46 -20.77
CA ASP A 46 4.05 7.53 -20.86
C ASP A 46 4.68 8.95 -20.81
N GLU A 47 6.00 9.09 -20.94
CA GLU A 47 6.73 10.38 -20.94
C GLU A 47 7.04 10.90 -22.35
N GLN A 48 6.73 10.14 -23.41
CA GLN A 48 7.22 10.40 -24.78
C GLN A 48 6.21 11.05 -25.74
N GLU A 49 4.95 11.25 -25.34
CA GLU A 49 3.93 11.94 -26.16
C GLU A 49 3.61 13.31 -25.53
N ASP A 50 4.07 14.39 -26.17
CA ASP A 50 4.13 15.75 -25.60
C ASP A 50 2.75 16.38 -25.27
N GLU A 51 1.66 15.91 -25.88
CA GLU A 51 0.29 16.40 -25.58
C GLU A 51 -0.37 15.63 -24.43
N ASP A 52 -0.29 14.30 -24.42
CA ASP A 52 -0.79 13.44 -23.33
C ASP A 52 -0.04 13.66 -22.00
N ALA A 53 1.14 14.29 -22.06
CA ALA A 53 1.98 14.59 -20.92
C ALA A 53 1.32 15.54 -19.90
N ILE A 54 0.51 16.51 -20.34
CA ILE A 54 -0.12 17.48 -19.43
C ILE A 54 -1.22 16.80 -18.62
N VAL A 55 -2.11 16.04 -19.26
CA VAL A 55 -3.20 15.31 -18.59
C VAL A 55 -2.66 14.28 -17.63
N ASN A 56 -1.68 13.48 -18.07
CA ASN A 56 -1.02 12.49 -17.22
C ASN A 56 -0.34 13.16 -16.02
N ARG A 57 0.23 14.36 -16.19
CA ARG A 57 0.83 15.13 -15.10
C ARG A 57 -0.22 15.67 -14.11
N ILE A 58 -1.34 16.19 -14.58
CA ILE A 58 -2.45 16.65 -13.72
C ILE A 58 -3.02 15.47 -12.93
N SER A 59 -3.35 14.38 -13.62
CA SER A 59 -3.87 13.15 -13.01
C SER A 59 -2.87 12.57 -11.99
N LEU A 60 -1.57 12.69 -12.25
CA LEU A 60 -0.52 12.30 -11.31
C LEU A 60 -0.52 13.16 -10.04
N PHE A 61 -0.66 14.48 -10.16
CA PHE A 61 -0.76 15.35 -8.99
C PHE A 61 -2.02 15.08 -8.16
N LEU A 62 -3.17 14.85 -8.81
CA LEU A 62 -4.42 14.49 -8.14
C LEU A 62 -4.32 13.13 -7.42
N SER A 63 -3.68 12.15 -8.06
CA SER A 63 -3.43 10.84 -7.45
C SER A 63 -2.44 10.92 -6.30
N THR A 64 -1.41 11.77 -6.42
CA THR A 64 -0.42 12.04 -5.36
C THR A 64 -1.08 12.68 -4.15
N PHE A 65 -1.91 13.70 -4.38
CA PHE A 65 -2.71 14.34 -3.34
C PHE A 65 -3.60 13.31 -2.64
N THR A 66 -4.31 12.49 -3.41
CA THR A 66 -5.19 11.46 -2.85
C THR A 66 -4.44 10.42 -2.02
N LEU A 67 -3.29 9.94 -2.51
CA LEU A 67 -2.47 8.98 -1.77
C LEU A 67 -1.92 9.59 -0.47
N ALA A 68 -1.58 10.89 -0.47
CA ALA A 68 -1.14 11.60 0.73
C ALA A 68 -2.26 11.73 1.76
N VAL A 69 -3.48 12.05 1.31
CA VAL A 69 -4.68 12.08 2.16
C VAL A 69 -4.97 10.69 2.75
N SER A 70 -4.89 9.63 1.95
CA SER A 70 -5.05 8.25 2.43
C SER A 70 -4.00 7.88 3.48
N ALA A 71 -2.72 8.20 3.24
CA ALA A 71 -1.65 7.96 4.19
C ALA A 71 -1.87 8.75 5.49
N GLY A 72 -2.32 10.00 5.38
CA GLY A 72 -2.75 10.81 6.52
C GLY A 72 -3.85 10.11 7.31
N ALA A 73 -4.94 9.69 6.66
CA ALA A 73 -6.06 9.00 7.29
C ALA A 73 -5.64 7.75 8.08
N VAL A 74 -4.71 6.93 7.54
CA VAL A 74 -4.16 5.77 8.25
C VAL A 74 -3.37 6.17 9.49
N LEU A 75 -2.54 7.22 9.38
CA LEU A 75 -1.64 7.65 10.44
C LEU A 75 -2.35 8.43 11.56
N LEU A 76 -3.54 8.97 11.32
CA LEU A 76 -4.28 9.76 12.32
C LEU A 76 -4.61 8.97 13.57
N LEU A 77 -5.04 7.71 13.43
CA LEU A 77 -5.33 6.87 14.60
C LEU A 77 -4.06 6.63 15.45
N PRO A 78 -2.95 6.08 14.91
CA PRO A 78 -1.70 5.96 15.64
C PRO A 78 -1.20 7.28 16.23
N PHE A 79 -1.26 8.37 15.45
CA PHE A 79 -0.86 9.69 15.91
C PHE A 79 -1.69 10.12 17.12
N SER A 80 -3.00 9.91 17.09
CA SER A 80 -3.89 10.31 18.18
C SER A 80 -3.64 9.50 19.46
N ILE A 81 -3.39 8.19 19.32
CA ILE A 81 -3.03 7.30 20.45
C ILE A 81 -1.71 7.75 21.07
N ILE A 82 -0.68 7.95 20.25
CA ILE A 82 0.64 8.43 20.70
C ILE A 82 0.50 9.79 21.38
N SER A 83 -0.28 10.69 20.79
CA SER A 83 -0.49 12.04 21.33
C SER A 83 -1.12 12.01 22.71
N ASN A 84 -2.13 11.15 22.91
CA ASN A 84 -2.76 10.98 24.21
C ASN A 84 -1.79 10.42 25.25
N GLU A 85 -0.98 9.41 24.90
CA GLU A 85 -0.01 8.83 25.83
C GLU A 85 1.09 9.83 26.22
N ILE A 86 1.54 10.64 25.26
CA ILE A 86 2.52 11.72 25.51
C ILE A 86 1.94 12.78 26.45
N LEU A 87 0.67 13.17 26.26
CA LEU A 87 -0.01 14.13 27.12
C LEU A 87 -0.19 13.61 28.55
N LEU A 88 -0.52 12.32 28.71
CA LEU A 88 -0.63 11.66 30.01
C LEU A 88 0.75 11.53 30.70
N SER A 89 1.80 11.26 29.93
CA SER A 89 3.16 11.09 30.45
C SER A 89 3.81 12.42 30.89
N PHE A 90 3.47 13.52 30.22
CA PHE A 90 4.11 14.83 30.43
C PHE A 90 3.09 15.98 30.60
N PRO A 91 2.26 15.96 31.65
CA PRO A 91 1.13 16.89 31.80
C PRO A 91 1.54 18.36 32.01
N GLN A 92 2.78 18.63 32.45
CA GLN A 92 3.26 19.97 32.81
C GLN A 92 4.33 20.52 31.85
N ASN A 93 4.60 19.85 30.73
CA ASN A 93 5.65 20.29 29.79
C ASN A 93 5.12 21.32 28.78
N TYR A 94 5.62 22.55 28.87
CA TYR A 94 5.29 23.64 27.95
C TYR A 94 5.53 23.28 26.46
N TYR A 95 6.59 22.53 26.17
CA TYR A 95 6.93 22.12 24.80
C TYR A 95 5.97 21.10 24.18
N ILE A 96 5.05 20.50 24.96
CA ILE A 96 4.11 19.48 24.49
C ILE A 96 2.68 20.04 24.45
N GLN A 97 2.43 21.21 25.06
CA GLN A 97 1.11 21.86 25.09
C GLN A 97 0.59 22.31 23.71
N TRP A 98 1.39 22.25 22.65
CA TRP A 98 0.87 22.46 21.29
C TRP A 98 0.08 21.25 20.78
N LEU A 99 0.35 20.07 21.33
CA LEU A 99 -0.31 18.81 21.01
C LEU A 99 -1.59 18.68 21.83
N ASN A 100 -2.64 19.42 21.48
CA ASN A 100 -3.90 19.41 22.23
C ASN A 100 -5.02 18.71 21.46
N GLY A 101 -6.11 18.39 22.17
CA GLY A 101 -7.32 17.82 21.56
C GLY A 101 -7.86 18.64 20.38
N SER A 102 -7.76 19.97 20.41
CA SER A 102 -8.13 20.87 19.29
C SER A 102 -7.39 20.52 18.00
N LEU A 103 -6.06 20.35 18.07
CA LEU A 103 -5.24 19.98 16.92
C LEU A 103 -5.63 18.60 16.39
N ILE A 104 -5.84 17.63 17.28
CA ILE A 104 -6.20 16.27 16.88
C ILE A 104 -7.58 16.26 16.20
N HIS A 105 -8.58 16.94 16.77
CA HIS A 105 -9.88 17.10 16.13
C HIS A 105 -9.80 17.84 14.78
N GLY A 106 -8.99 18.89 14.70
CA GLY A 106 -8.73 19.62 13.45
C GLY A 106 -8.14 18.73 12.35
N LEU A 107 -7.17 17.89 12.70
CA LEU A 107 -6.56 16.91 11.79
C LEU A 107 -7.56 15.87 11.28
N TRP A 108 -8.42 15.35 12.16
CA TRP A 108 -9.49 14.42 11.79
C TRP A 108 -10.52 15.05 10.84
N ASN A 109 -10.94 16.28 11.13
CA ASN A 109 -11.87 17.01 10.27
C ASN A 109 -11.26 17.31 8.90
N LEU A 110 -10.00 17.74 8.88
CA LEU A 110 -9.26 18.02 7.64
C LEU A 110 -9.12 16.76 6.78
N ALA A 111 -8.76 15.62 7.39
CA ALA A 111 -8.63 14.36 6.68
C ALA A 111 -9.97 13.81 6.20
N SER A 112 -11.06 14.00 6.95
CA SER A 112 -12.41 13.65 6.49
C SER A 112 -12.84 14.51 5.31
N LEU A 113 -12.63 15.82 5.38
CA LEU A 113 -12.94 16.76 4.30
C LEU A 113 -12.16 16.41 3.03
N PHE A 114 -10.85 16.23 3.14
CA PHE A 114 -10.03 15.89 1.97
C PHE A 114 -10.32 14.49 1.45
N SER A 115 -10.61 13.51 2.31
CA SER A 115 -11.01 12.17 1.85
C SER A 115 -12.30 12.22 1.01
N ASN A 116 -13.29 12.97 1.46
CA ASN A 116 -14.54 13.16 0.72
C ASN A 116 -14.32 13.93 -0.59
N LEU A 117 -13.52 14.99 -0.56
CA LEU A 117 -13.15 15.76 -1.75
C LEU A 117 -12.44 14.87 -2.78
N CYS A 118 -11.48 14.04 -2.35
CA CYS A 118 -10.78 13.10 -3.21
C CYS A 118 -11.73 12.08 -3.82
N LEU A 119 -12.56 11.43 -3.00
CA LEU A 119 -13.41 10.33 -3.42
C LEU A 119 -14.51 10.77 -4.38
N PHE A 120 -15.18 11.90 -4.10
CA PHE A 120 -16.35 12.33 -4.87
C PHE A 120 -16.03 13.33 -5.99
N VAL A 121 -14.91 14.05 -5.90
CA VAL A 121 -14.58 15.10 -6.88
C VAL A 121 -13.28 14.78 -7.61
N LEU A 122 -12.15 14.69 -6.91
CA LEU A 122 -10.84 14.66 -7.58
C LEU A 122 -10.58 13.37 -8.36
N MET A 123 -10.95 12.22 -7.82
CA MET A 123 -10.67 10.93 -8.48
C MET A 123 -11.59 10.64 -9.66
N PRO A 124 -12.93 10.89 -9.57
CA PRO A 124 -13.79 10.85 -10.75
C PRO A 124 -13.31 11.83 -11.82
N PHE A 125 -12.96 13.06 -11.43
CA PHE A 125 -12.42 14.05 -12.36
C PHE A 125 -11.13 13.56 -13.02
N ALA A 126 -10.14 13.06 -12.26
CA ALA A 126 -8.89 12.53 -12.79
C ALA A 126 -9.12 11.38 -13.79
N PHE A 127 -10.10 10.51 -13.50
CA PHE A 127 -10.46 9.41 -14.39
C PHE A 127 -11.10 9.92 -15.69
N PHE A 128 -12.13 10.76 -15.61
CA PHE A 128 -12.80 11.29 -16.79
C PHE A 128 -11.88 12.19 -17.63
N PHE A 129 -11.01 12.96 -17.00
CA PHE A 129 -10.05 13.81 -17.67
C PHE A 129 -9.03 12.98 -18.46
N LEU A 130 -8.55 11.88 -17.89
CA LEU A 130 -7.69 10.92 -18.58
C LEU A 130 -8.41 10.22 -19.75
N GLU A 131 -9.67 9.81 -19.56
CA GLU A 131 -10.45 9.13 -20.61
C GLU A 131 -10.85 10.07 -21.75
N SER A 132 -11.08 11.35 -21.46
CA SER A 132 -11.53 12.34 -22.44
C SER A 132 -10.49 12.64 -23.54
N GLU A 133 -9.21 12.50 -23.25
CA GLU A 133 -8.14 12.67 -24.25
C GLU A 133 -7.71 11.36 -24.93
N GLY A 134 -8.04 10.18 -24.37
CA GLY A 134 -7.81 8.90 -25.04
C GLY A 134 -8.48 8.78 -26.42
N PHE A 135 -9.58 9.52 -26.65
CA PHE A 135 -10.22 9.67 -27.96
C PHE A 135 -9.49 10.62 -28.92
N ALA A 136 -8.76 11.61 -28.40
CA ALA A 136 -7.95 12.53 -29.19
C ALA A 136 -6.63 11.86 -29.64
N GLY A 137 -6.02 11.06 -28.76
CA GLY A 137 -4.83 10.25 -29.09
C GLY A 137 -5.08 9.25 -30.22
N LEU A 138 -6.25 8.59 -30.26
CA LEU A 138 -6.62 7.69 -31.37
C LEU A 138 -6.69 8.41 -32.72
N LYS A 139 -7.14 9.67 -32.72
CA LYS A 139 -7.19 10.49 -33.94
C LYS A 139 -5.78 10.87 -34.42
N LYS A 140 -4.88 11.16 -33.48
CA LYS A 140 -3.48 11.48 -33.76
C LYS A 140 -2.66 10.26 -34.20
N ILE A 141 -2.90 9.08 -33.61
CA ILE A 141 -2.32 7.81 -34.04
C ILE A 141 -2.74 7.47 -35.46
N LEU A 142 -3.98 7.77 -35.85
CA LEU A 142 -4.45 7.57 -37.22
C LEU A 142 -3.74 8.51 -38.20
N GLU A 143 -3.53 9.78 -37.83
CA GLU A 143 -2.76 10.75 -38.64
C GLU A 143 -1.27 10.38 -38.73
N ASP A 144 -0.66 9.93 -37.62
CA ASP A 144 0.74 9.52 -37.59
C ASP A 144 0.99 8.18 -38.33
N LEU A 145 0.03 7.25 -38.33
CA LEU A 145 0.07 6.04 -39.16
C LEU A 145 0.08 6.37 -40.66
N ASP A 146 -0.66 7.40 -41.08
CA ASP A 146 -0.66 7.86 -42.47
C ASP A 146 0.68 8.53 -42.85
N GLU A 147 1.27 9.33 -41.95
CA GLU A 147 2.61 9.91 -42.14
C GLU A 147 3.71 8.84 -42.15
N GLN A 148 3.66 7.86 -41.24
CA GLN A 148 4.62 6.75 -41.19
C GLN A 148 4.53 5.86 -42.44
N MET A 149 3.34 5.60 -42.97
CA MET A 149 3.16 4.84 -44.22
C MET A 149 3.82 5.56 -45.41
N TYR A 150 3.73 6.88 -45.46
CA TYR A 150 4.36 7.72 -46.50
C TYR A 150 5.90 7.71 -46.42
N ILE A 151 6.44 7.75 -45.19
CA ILE A 151 7.89 7.69 -44.97
C ILE A 151 8.43 6.29 -45.32
N ILE A 152 7.72 5.22 -44.94
CA ILE A 152 8.12 3.83 -45.24
C ILE A 152 8.16 3.57 -46.75
N THR A 153 7.23 4.14 -47.52
CA THR A 153 7.25 4.02 -48.99
C THR A 153 8.44 4.74 -49.62
N LEU A 154 8.83 5.91 -49.10
CA LEU A 154 10.03 6.63 -49.54
C LEU A 154 11.34 5.89 -49.16
N GLU A 155 11.36 5.22 -48.01
CA GLU A 155 12.50 4.44 -47.54
C GLU A 155 12.67 3.13 -48.33
N GLU A 156 11.57 2.49 -48.73
CA GLU A 156 11.57 1.32 -49.63
C GLU A 156 12.27 1.64 -50.97
N GLU A 157 12.01 2.82 -51.54
CA GLU A 157 12.69 3.28 -52.75
C GLU A 157 14.17 3.61 -52.53
N ALA A 158 14.55 4.11 -51.36
CA ALA A 158 15.93 4.41 -51.02
C ALA A 158 16.76 3.14 -50.76
N ILE A 159 16.17 2.12 -50.16
CA ILE A 159 16.79 0.82 -49.91
C ILE A 159 16.99 0.04 -51.22
N GLN A 160 16.03 0.11 -52.17
CA GLN A 160 16.26 -0.43 -53.52
C GLN A 160 17.48 0.19 -54.23
N ARG A 161 17.74 1.48 -54.00
CA ARG A 161 18.92 2.18 -54.55
C ARG A 161 20.22 1.78 -53.85
N LYS A 162 20.17 1.47 -52.56
CA LYS A 162 21.34 1.01 -51.78
C LYS A 162 21.66 -0.47 -51.99
N LEU A 163 20.68 -1.31 -52.30
CA LEU A 163 20.88 -2.74 -52.59
C LEU A 163 21.69 -2.98 -53.88
N ASN A 164 21.78 -1.98 -54.77
CA ASN A 164 22.67 -1.97 -55.93
C ASN A 164 24.14 -1.61 -55.60
N GLY A 165 24.47 -1.32 -54.34
CA GLY A 165 25.79 -0.88 -53.90
C GLY A 165 26.37 -1.76 -52.79
N VAL A 166 26.88 -2.94 -53.19
CA VAL A 166 28.05 -3.69 -52.64
C VAL A 166 28.47 -3.39 -51.20
N SER A 167 28.28 -4.34 -50.29
CA SER A 167 29.25 -5.34 -49.78
C SER A 167 30.37 -4.85 -48.87
N SER A 168 30.31 -5.41 -47.65
CA SER A 168 31.40 -5.89 -46.79
C SER A 168 32.48 -4.91 -46.36
N THR A 169 32.58 -4.70 -45.04
CA THR A 169 33.88 -4.82 -44.38
C THR A 169 33.70 -5.38 -42.98
N VAL A 170 34.09 -6.65 -42.84
CA VAL A 170 34.13 -7.42 -41.60
C VAL A 170 35.50 -7.20 -40.98
N GLU A 171 35.64 -6.20 -40.10
CA GLU A 171 36.85 -6.06 -39.26
C GLU A 171 36.60 -5.31 -37.93
N TYR A 172 35.35 -5.24 -37.47
CA TYR A 172 34.95 -4.64 -36.18
C TYR A 172 34.51 -5.69 -35.14
N GLN A 173 34.31 -6.94 -35.57
CA GLN A 173 33.63 -7.99 -34.77
C GLN A 173 34.46 -8.56 -33.61
N THR A 174 35.78 -8.43 -33.62
CA THR A 174 36.65 -9.10 -32.64
C THR A 174 36.79 -8.32 -31.33
N VAL A 175 36.79 -6.99 -31.38
CA VAL A 175 36.93 -6.12 -30.19
C VAL A 175 35.61 -5.97 -29.42
N GLU A 176 34.47 -6.02 -30.10
CA GLU A 176 33.13 -5.99 -29.48
C GLU A 176 32.87 -7.27 -28.66
N LEU A 177 33.36 -8.42 -29.15
CA LEU A 177 33.16 -9.72 -28.52
C LEU A 177 33.87 -9.83 -27.16
N GLU A 178 35.05 -9.21 -27.02
CA GLU A 178 35.80 -9.17 -25.75
C GLU A 178 35.14 -8.24 -24.72
N ARG A 179 34.55 -7.12 -25.17
CA ARG A 179 33.76 -6.22 -24.30
C ARG A 179 32.46 -6.87 -23.80
N GLU A 180 31.79 -7.63 -24.66
CA GLU A 180 30.60 -8.41 -24.30
C GLU A 180 30.95 -9.49 -23.26
N LEU A 181 32.09 -10.17 -23.40
CA LEU A 181 32.56 -11.19 -22.47
C LEU A 181 32.83 -10.64 -21.06
N GLU A 182 33.49 -9.48 -20.96
CA GLU A 182 33.76 -8.76 -19.70
C GLU A 182 32.45 -8.28 -19.01
N LYS A 183 31.49 -7.75 -19.79
CA LYS A 183 30.15 -7.39 -19.30
C LYS A 183 29.39 -8.60 -18.74
N VAL A 184 29.47 -9.74 -19.41
CA VAL A 184 28.82 -10.98 -18.96
C VAL A 184 29.45 -11.49 -17.67
N LYS A 185 30.78 -11.43 -17.55
CA LYS A 185 31.53 -11.87 -16.35
C LYS A 185 31.25 -10.98 -15.13
N SER A 186 31.15 -9.66 -15.30
CA SER A 186 30.77 -8.73 -14.23
C SER A 186 29.30 -8.85 -13.82
N LYS A 187 28.38 -9.11 -14.76
CA LYS A 187 26.98 -9.44 -14.45
C LYS A 187 26.89 -10.72 -13.61
N LYS A 188 27.64 -11.77 -13.95
CA LYS A 188 27.66 -13.05 -13.22
C LYS A 188 28.10 -12.89 -11.75
N THR A 189 29.17 -12.14 -11.51
CA THR A 189 29.69 -11.90 -10.13
C THR A 189 28.73 -11.04 -9.29
N ASN A 190 28.04 -10.07 -9.89
CA ASN A 190 27.00 -9.29 -9.21
C ASN A 190 25.74 -10.13 -8.91
N LEU A 191 25.37 -11.07 -9.80
CA LEU A 191 24.28 -12.02 -9.58
C LEU A 191 24.58 -13.01 -8.44
N GLU A 192 25.83 -13.50 -8.33
CA GLU A 192 26.24 -14.36 -7.21
C GLU A 192 26.21 -13.65 -5.85
N ARG A 193 26.59 -12.36 -5.79
CA ARG A 193 26.44 -11.56 -4.56
C ARG A 193 24.98 -11.37 -4.16
N ARG A 194 24.09 -11.11 -5.13
CA ARG A 194 22.64 -11.02 -4.88
C ARG A 194 22.06 -12.35 -4.39
N LYS A 195 22.57 -13.48 -4.88
CA LYS A 195 22.13 -14.82 -4.46
C LYS A 195 22.51 -15.15 -3.00
N LYS A 196 23.65 -14.66 -2.50
CA LYS A 196 24.10 -14.91 -1.12
C LYS A 196 23.37 -14.04 -0.08
N ALA A 197 23.00 -12.80 -0.43
CA ALA A 197 22.13 -11.95 0.39
C ALA A 197 20.68 -12.50 0.48
N SER A 198 20.19 -13.10 -0.61
CA SER A 198 18.85 -13.72 -0.69
C SER A 198 18.68 -14.98 0.17
N ALA A 199 19.76 -15.73 0.45
CA ALA A 199 19.69 -16.93 1.28
C ALA A 199 19.36 -16.61 2.76
N TRP A 200 19.88 -15.51 3.30
CA TRP A 200 19.60 -15.07 4.68
C TRP A 200 18.19 -14.49 4.83
N GLU A 201 17.72 -13.71 3.85
CA GLU A 201 16.31 -13.26 3.76
C GLU A 201 15.34 -14.44 3.72
N ARG A 202 15.61 -15.46 2.90
CA ARG A 202 14.68 -16.60 2.78
C ARG A 202 14.75 -17.57 3.95
N ASN A 203 15.91 -17.75 4.57
CA ASN A 203 16.10 -18.76 5.61
C ASN A 203 15.78 -18.27 7.03
N LEU A 204 15.84 -16.95 7.29
CA LEU A 204 15.54 -16.39 8.61
C LEU A 204 14.34 -15.42 8.57
N VAL A 205 14.30 -14.51 7.59
CA VAL A 205 13.27 -13.46 7.55
C VAL A 205 11.91 -14.06 7.23
N TYR A 206 11.81 -14.99 6.28
CA TYR A 206 10.53 -15.62 5.95
C TYR A 206 9.91 -16.39 7.14
N PRO A 207 10.63 -17.29 7.85
CA PRO A 207 10.11 -17.93 9.06
C PRO A 207 9.77 -16.92 10.17
N ALA A 208 10.61 -15.91 10.39
CA ALA A 208 10.36 -14.89 11.41
C ALA A 208 9.11 -14.05 11.11
N VAL A 209 8.93 -13.61 9.86
CA VAL A 209 7.73 -12.87 9.42
C VAL A 209 6.49 -13.75 9.53
N MET A 210 6.58 -15.03 9.16
CA MET A 210 5.46 -15.96 9.28
C MET A 210 5.04 -16.16 10.75
N ILE A 211 6.00 -16.33 11.67
CA ILE A 211 5.73 -16.45 13.11
C ILE A 211 5.12 -15.16 13.65
N LEU A 212 5.67 -14.00 13.27
CA LEU A 212 5.16 -12.70 13.71
C LEU A 212 3.72 -12.48 13.22
N LEU A 213 3.42 -12.81 11.97
CA LEU A 213 2.05 -12.78 11.43
C LEU A 213 1.12 -13.74 12.18
N LEU A 214 1.57 -14.95 12.53
CA LEU A 214 0.78 -15.91 13.30
C LEU A 214 0.49 -15.42 14.73
N ILE A 215 1.47 -14.83 15.41
CA ILE A 215 1.27 -14.21 16.72
C ILE A 215 0.23 -13.10 16.63
N TRP A 216 0.37 -12.25 15.61
CA TRP A 216 -0.44 -11.06 15.49
C TRP A 216 -1.88 -11.34 15.02
N THR A 217 -2.06 -12.29 14.10
CA THR A 217 -3.37 -12.85 13.74
C THR A 217 -4.05 -13.46 14.96
N SER A 218 -3.36 -14.31 15.73
CA SER A 218 -3.89 -14.92 16.95
C SER A 218 -4.32 -13.89 17.99
N PHE A 219 -3.47 -12.89 18.24
CA PHE A 219 -3.77 -11.79 19.16
C PHE A 219 -4.99 -10.98 18.72
N SER A 220 -5.10 -10.66 17.43
CA SER A 220 -6.27 -9.99 16.85
C SER A 220 -7.56 -10.78 17.08
N VAL A 221 -7.54 -12.10 16.87
CA VAL A 221 -8.71 -12.97 17.10
C VAL A 221 -9.07 -13.03 18.58
N LEU A 222 -8.08 -13.15 19.46
CA LEU A 222 -8.29 -13.16 20.90
C LEU A 222 -8.98 -11.89 21.37
N LEU A 223 -8.52 -10.71 20.92
CA LEU A 223 -9.15 -9.44 21.26
C LEU A 223 -10.60 -9.35 20.77
N VAL A 224 -10.87 -9.77 19.54
CA VAL A 224 -12.24 -9.78 18.99
C VAL A 224 -13.11 -10.80 19.74
N ALA A 225 -12.59 -11.96 20.12
CA ALA A 225 -13.32 -12.96 20.90
C ALA A 225 -13.67 -12.46 22.31
N LEU A 226 -12.73 -11.77 22.96
CA LEU A 226 -12.99 -11.09 24.24
C LEU A 226 -14.02 -9.97 24.07
N ASN A 227 -13.97 -9.21 22.96
CA ASN A 227 -14.95 -8.19 22.64
C ASN A 227 -16.35 -8.80 22.44
N ILE A 228 -16.47 -9.92 21.73
CA ILE A 228 -17.73 -10.67 21.58
C ILE A 228 -18.24 -11.13 22.94
N LEU A 229 -17.39 -11.74 23.78
CA LEU A 229 -17.77 -12.20 25.12
C LEU A 229 -18.27 -11.03 25.99
N TYR A 230 -17.58 -9.90 25.95
CA TYR A 230 -17.95 -8.70 26.69
C TYR A 230 -19.29 -8.12 26.20
N LEU A 231 -19.53 -8.09 24.89
CA LEU A 231 -20.81 -7.70 24.30
C LEU A 231 -21.96 -8.65 24.68
N LEU A 232 -21.71 -9.95 24.84
CA LEU A 232 -22.74 -10.92 25.26
C LEU A 232 -23.07 -10.83 26.76
N VAL A 233 -22.10 -10.42 27.59
CA VAL A 233 -22.26 -10.36 29.07
C VAL A 233 -22.82 -9.02 29.53
N ASP A 234 -22.56 -7.92 28.81
CA ASP A 234 -22.95 -6.57 29.19
C ASP A 234 -23.52 -5.79 27.98
N GLU A 235 -24.83 -5.54 27.94
CA GLU A 235 -25.49 -4.77 26.88
C GLU A 235 -25.06 -3.28 26.83
N THR A 236 -24.39 -2.78 27.89
CA THR A 236 -23.85 -1.41 27.93
C THR A 236 -22.46 -1.29 27.32
N ALA A 237 -21.82 -2.43 26.98
CA ALA A 237 -20.51 -2.53 26.36
C ALA A 237 -20.42 -2.09 24.89
N MET A 238 -21.56 -1.80 24.25
CA MET A 238 -21.57 -1.37 22.85
C MET A 238 -20.64 -0.17 22.67
N PRO A 239 -20.03 0.01 21.48
CA PRO A 239 -19.19 1.16 21.17
C PRO A 239 -20.02 2.46 21.01
N LYS A 240 -20.99 2.69 21.90
CA LYS A 240 -21.78 3.91 22.05
C LYS A 240 -20.84 5.01 22.52
N GLY A 241 -20.77 6.11 21.78
CA GLY A 241 -19.96 7.26 22.17
C GLY A 241 -20.32 7.69 23.59
N SER A 242 -19.31 7.83 24.46
CA SER A 242 -19.57 8.27 25.82
C SER A 242 -19.94 9.76 25.77
N GLY A 243 -21.10 10.14 26.31
CA GLY A 243 -21.52 11.55 26.41
C GLY A 243 -20.72 12.36 27.43
N GLY A 244 -19.55 11.88 27.85
CA GLY A 244 -18.68 12.52 28.83
C GLY A 244 -17.41 13.07 28.19
N PRO A 245 -16.78 14.14 28.71
CA PRO A 245 -15.53 14.72 28.19
C PRO A 245 -14.28 13.84 28.37
N GLY A 246 -14.40 12.52 28.40
CA GLY A 246 -13.33 11.58 28.71
C GLY A 246 -12.53 11.17 27.48
N ILE A 247 -11.51 11.95 27.13
CA ILE A 247 -10.49 11.52 26.16
C ILE A 247 -9.78 10.27 26.74
N GLY A 248 -9.78 9.16 25.98
CA GLY A 248 -8.75 8.11 26.09
C GLY A 248 -8.78 7.15 27.29
N ASN A 249 -9.90 6.97 28.00
CA ASN A 249 -9.96 6.03 29.14
C ASN A 249 -10.51 4.65 28.74
N ALA A 250 -9.73 3.61 29.01
CA ALA A 250 -10.07 2.18 29.00
C ALA A 250 -9.93 1.42 27.66
N SER A 251 -8.80 0.70 27.51
CA SER A 251 -8.78 -0.74 27.83
C SER A 251 -7.44 -1.42 27.50
N LEU A 252 -6.62 -0.87 26.59
CA LEU A 252 -5.23 -1.33 26.35
C LEU A 252 -4.19 -0.39 26.96
N SER A 253 -4.41 0.93 26.97
CA SER A 253 -3.55 1.92 27.66
C SER A 253 -3.51 1.77 29.19
N THR A 254 -4.33 0.90 29.78
CA THR A 254 -4.19 0.46 31.18
C THR A 254 -2.85 -0.24 31.44
N PHE A 255 -2.22 -0.79 30.40
CA PHE A 255 -0.83 -1.27 30.43
C PHE A 255 0.21 -0.15 30.14
N GLY A 256 -0.23 1.12 30.09
CA GLY A 256 0.57 2.28 29.72
C GLY A 256 1.06 2.24 28.27
N PHE A 257 2.25 2.80 28.04
CA PHE A 257 2.93 2.87 26.75
C PHE A 257 2.99 1.54 25.97
N VAL A 258 3.11 0.40 26.66
CA VAL A 258 3.16 -0.93 26.01
C VAL A 258 1.82 -1.28 25.36
N GLY A 259 0.71 -0.96 26.02
CA GLY A 259 -0.62 -1.17 25.47
C GLY A 259 -0.88 -0.29 24.25
N ALA A 260 -0.49 0.99 24.32
CA ALA A 260 -0.57 1.92 23.19
C ALA A 260 0.28 1.43 21.99
N ALA A 261 1.49 0.93 22.24
CA ALA A 261 2.34 0.36 21.19
C ALA A 261 1.69 -0.87 20.53
N LEU A 262 1.11 -1.79 21.32
CA LEU A 262 0.41 -2.96 20.78
C LEU A 262 -0.81 -2.54 19.94
N GLU A 263 -1.58 -1.55 20.39
CA GLU A 263 -2.73 -1.03 19.65
C GLU A 263 -2.32 -0.44 18.29
N ILE A 264 -1.24 0.35 18.27
CA ILE A 264 -0.69 0.93 17.03
C ILE A 264 -0.22 -0.16 16.06
N ILE A 265 0.51 -1.16 16.55
CA ILE A 265 0.93 -2.29 15.73
C ILE A 265 -0.30 -3.02 15.17
N LEU A 266 -1.41 -3.07 15.94
CA LEU A 266 -2.63 -3.77 15.54
C LEU A 266 -3.34 -3.04 14.41
N ILE A 267 -3.40 -1.72 14.50
CA ILE A 267 -3.95 -0.84 13.48
C ILE A 267 -3.15 -0.97 12.18
N PHE A 268 -1.82 -0.91 12.23
CA PHE A 268 -0.99 -1.08 11.03
C PHE A 268 -1.12 -2.47 10.42
N TYR A 269 -1.13 -3.51 11.25
CA TYR A 269 -1.37 -4.87 10.78
C TYR A 269 -2.73 -5.00 10.11
N LEU A 270 -3.79 -4.44 10.71
CA LEU A 270 -5.14 -4.49 10.15
C LEU A 270 -5.16 -3.79 8.78
N MET A 271 -4.52 -2.62 8.67
CA MET A 271 -4.40 -1.89 7.40
C MET A 271 -3.66 -2.71 6.34
N VAL A 272 -2.47 -3.24 6.65
CA VAL A 272 -1.68 -4.04 5.71
C VAL A 272 -2.43 -5.31 5.30
N SER A 273 -3.04 -6.00 6.26
CA SER A 273 -3.86 -7.19 6.00
C SER A 273 -5.06 -6.88 5.10
N SER A 274 -5.73 -5.73 5.31
CA SER A 274 -6.84 -5.28 4.46
C SER A 274 -6.38 -4.97 3.03
N VAL A 275 -5.23 -4.31 2.87
CA VAL A 275 -4.64 -4.00 1.56
C VAL A 275 -4.23 -5.27 0.83
N VAL A 276 -3.51 -6.18 1.51
CA VAL A 276 -3.11 -7.48 0.92
C VAL A 276 -4.33 -8.32 0.57
N GLY A 277 -5.34 -8.34 1.44
CA GLY A 277 -6.61 -9.03 1.21
C GLY A 277 -7.36 -8.48 0.01
N PHE A 278 -7.41 -7.15 -0.15
CA PHE A 278 -8.03 -6.48 -1.28
C PHE A 278 -7.41 -6.91 -2.62
N TYR A 279 -6.08 -6.88 -2.74
CA TYR A 279 -5.40 -7.31 -3.97
C TYR A 279 -5.40 -8.81 -4.20
N SER A 280 -5.68 -9.62 -3.18
CA SER A 280 -5.80 -11.08 -3.30
C SER A 280 -7.16 -11.50 -3.89
N LEU A 281 -8.12 -10.59 -4.02
CA LEU A 281 -9.42 -10.88 -4.63
C LEU A 281 -9.28 -11.00 -6.15
N ARG A 282 -9.88 -12.04 -6.74
CA ARG A 282 -9.83 -12.35 -8.17
C ARG A 282 -10.22 -11.17 -9.09
N PHE A 283 -11.08 -10.27 -8.63
CA PHE A 283 -11.49 -9.08 -9.38
C PHE A 283 -10.47 -7.94 -9.31
N PHE A 284 -9.74 -7.81 -8.20
CA PHE A 284 -8.79 -6.72 -7.95
C PHE A 284 -7.33 -7.10 -8.14
N GLU A 285 -7.04 -8.36 -8.47
CA GLU A 285 -5.68 -8.85 -8.78
C GLU A 285 -5.03 -8.03 -9.93
N ASN A 286 -5.82 -7.65 -10.93
CA ASN A 286 -5.37 -6.84 -12.07
C ASN A 286 -5.00 -5.38 -11.71
N PHE A 287 -5.45 -4.90 -10.54
CA PHE A 287 -5.11 -3.58 -10.02
C PHE A 287 -3.81 -3.57 -9.23
N THR A 288 -3.18 -4.73 -8.99
CA THR A 288 -1.92 -4.82 -8.22
C THR A 288 -0.85 -3.91 -8.86
N PRO A 289 -0.31 -2.92 -8.10
CA PRO A 289 0.68 -2.00 -8.64
C PRO A 289 1.98 -2.75 -8.93
N ARG A 290 2.46 -2.66 -10.17
CA ARG A 290 3.70 -3.27 -10.62
C ARG A 290 4.73 -2.18 -10.90
N LYS A 291 5.93 -2.38 -10.36
CA LYS A 291 6.99 -1.39 -10.45
C LYS A 291 7.32 -1.08 -11.91
N ASP A 292 7.36 0.20 -12.25
CA ASP A 292 7.64 0.73 -13.58
C ASP A 292 6.66 0.25 -14.71
N ASP A 293 5.51 -0.34 -14.37
CA ASP A 293 4.57 -0.99 -15.31
C ASP A 293 3.08 -0.70 -14.97
N THR A 294 2.82 0.33 -14.16
CA THR A 294 1.45 0.71 -13.78
C THR A 294 0.98 1.90 -14.62
N THR A 295 -0.14 1.73 -15.33
CA THR A 295 -0.78 2.80 -16.11
C THR A 295 -1.45 3.83 -15.20
N MET A 296 -1.63 5.06 -15.69
CA MET A 296 -2.23 6.15 -14.91
C MET A 296 -3.64 5.80 -14.38
N THR A 297 -4.47 5.13 -15.18
CA THR A 297 -5.80 4.64 -14.77
C THR A 297 -5.73 3.66 -13.59
N LYS A 298 -4.74 2.74 -13.60
CA LYS A 298 -4.52 1.81 -12.48
C LYS A 298 -4.01 2.55 -11.24
N ILE A 299 -3.19 3.59 -11.39
CA ILE A 299 -2.75 4.44 -10.27
C ILE A 299 -3.96 5.12 -9.61
N ILE A 300 -4.87 5.71 -10.40
CA ILE A 300 -6.10 6.34 -9.89
C ILE A 300 -6.92 5.29 -9.14
N GLY A 301 -7.17 4.13 -9.74
CA GLY A 301 -7.90 3.03 -9.10
C GLY A 301 -7.28 2.60 -7.77
N ASN A 302 -5.96 2.41 -7.72
CA ASN A 302 -5.23 2.07 -6.50
C ASN A 302 -5.35 3.13 -5.42
N CYS A 303 -5.23 4.41 -5.78
CA CYS A 303 -5.36 5.51 -4.84
C CYS A 303 -6.80 5.59 -4.26
N VAL A 304 -7.83 5.37 -5.09
CA VAL A 304 -9.23 5.25 -4.62
C VAL A 304 -9.39 4.06 -3.67
N SER A 305 -8.87 2.89 -4.03
CA SER A 305 -8.98 1.69 -3.19
C SER A 305 -8.30 1.89 -1.83
N ILE A 306 -7.08 2.42 -1.81
CA ILE A 306 -6.35 2.72 -0.58
C ILE A 306 -7.10 3.78 0.24
N LEU A 307 -7.67 4.81 -0.39
CA LEU A 307 -8.45 5.85 0.31
C LEU A 307 -9.69 5.27 1.01
N VAL A 308 -10.43 4.40 0.32
CA VAL A 308 -11.61 3.73 0.88
C VAL A 308 -11.23 2.83 2.05
N LEU A 309 -10.18 2.02 1.90
CA LEU A 309 -9.67 1.17 2.98
C LEU A 309 -9.20 1.99 4.19
N SER A 310 -8.49 3.10 3.94
CA SER A 310 -7.99 4.01 4.98
C SER A 310 -9.12 4.71 5.74
N SER A 311 -10.19 5.09 5.04
CA SER A 311 -11.35 5.77 5.64
C SER A 311 -12.22 4.80 6.47
N ALA A 312 -12.25 3.52 6.10
CA ALA A 312 -12.97 2.50 6.85
C ALA A 312 -12.22 2.00 8.10
N LEU A 313 -10.89 2.16 8.11
CA LEU A 313 -10.00 1.67 9.18
C LEU A 313 -10.43 2.09 10.60
N PRO A 314 -10.79 3.36 10.88
CA PRO A 314 -11.12 3.79 12.23
C PRO A 314 -12.42 3.19 12.75
N VAL A 315 -13.42 3.11 11.87
CA VAL A 315 -14.71 2.49 12.18
C VAL A 315 -14.51 0.98 12.39
N MET A 316 -13.76 0.32 11.51
CA MET A 316 -13.48 -1.12 11.62
C MET A 316 -12.69 -1.48 12.87
N SER A 317 -11.65 -0.70 13.21
CA SER A 317 -10.84 -0.94 14.40
C SER A 317 -11.67 -0.81 15.69
N ARG A 318 -12.58 0.18 15.72
CA ARG A 318 -13.51 0.36 16.85
C ARG A 318 -14.58 -0.73 16.92
N THR A 319 -15.19 -1.12 15.80
CA THR A 319 -16.23 -2.16 15.81
C THR A 319 -15.68 -3.50 16.25
N LEU A 320 -14.44 -3.82 15.87
CA LEU A 320 -13.73 -5.03 16.31
C LEU A 320 -13.31 -5.01 17.79
N GLY A 321 -13.39 -3.85 18.46
CA GLY A 321 -12.91 -3.68 19.82
C GLY A 321 -11.39 -3.67 19.96
N ILE A 322 -10.67 -3.45 18.86
CA ILE A 322 -9.20 -3.30 18.82
C ILE A 322 -8.77 -2.00 19.51
N THR A 323 -9.52 -0.93 19.24
CA THR A 323 -9.36 0.37 19.88
C THR A 323 -10.67 0.81 20.52
N ARG A 324 -10.59 1.37 21.72
CA ARG A 324 -11.70 2.09 22.37
C ARG A 324 -11.52 3.61 22.33
N PHE A 325 -10.53 4.07 21.59
CA PHE A 325 -10.14 5.47 21.58
C PHE A 325 -11.25 6.33 20.95
N ASP A 326 -11.93 7.11 21.78
CA ASP A 326 -13.15 7.87 21.45
C ASP A 326 -12.83 9.33 21.10
N LEU A 327 -11.82 9.57 20.26
CA LEU A 327 -11.54 10.92 19.73
C LEU A 327 -12.51 11.33 18.60
N LEU A 328 -13.44 10.43 18.30
CA LEU A 328 -14.46 10.51 17.28
C LEU A 328 -15.80 10.93 17.89
N GLY A 329 -15.85 11.95 18.74
CA GLY A 329 -17.10 12.44 19.37
C GLY A 329 -18.29 12.59 18.40
N ASP A 330 -18.01 12.76 17.09
CA ASP A 330 -19.03 12.72 16.02
C ASP A 330 -19.20 11.36 15.30
N PHE A 331 -18.21 10.46 15.23
CA PHE A 331 -18.40 9.11 14.64
C PHE A 331 -18.97 8.10 15.66
N GLY A 332 -18.91 8.39 16.97
CA GLY A 332 -19.63 7.65 18.01
C GLY A 332 -21.16 7.83 17.94
N ARG A 333 -21.64 8.76 17.10
CA ARG A 333 -23.07 9.01 16.82
C ARG A 333 -23.61 8.24 15.61
N PHE A 334 -22.85 7.32 15.02
CA PHE A 334 -23.45 6.43 14.03
C PHE A 334 -24.46 5.52 14.73
N ASN A 335 -25.76 5.79 14.52
CA ASN A 335 -26.87 5.02 15.07
C ASN A 335 -26.73 3.50 14.80
N TRP A 336 -26.02 3.13 13.73
CA TRP A 336 -25.70 1.75 13.37
C TRP A 336 -24.73 1.05 14.34
N LEU A 337 -23.76 1.78 14.92
CA LEU A 337 -22.84 1.26 15.95
C LEU A 337 -23.54 0.99 17.29
N GLY A 338 -24.74 1.55 17.48
CA GLY A 338 -25.62 1.23 18.60
C GLY A 338 -26.49 -0.01 18.38
N ASN A 339 -26.46 -0.63 17.19
CA ASN A 339 -27.20 -1.86 16.91
C ASN A 339 -26.36 -3.09 17.27
N PHE A 340 -26.77 -3.77 18.35
CA PHE A 340 -26.14 -4.99 18.85
C PHE A 340 -25.91 -6.03 17.77
N TYR A 341 -26.95 -6.37 17.00
CA TYR A 341 -26.90 -7.46 16.04
C TYR A 341 -25.87 -7.20 14.96
N ILE A 342 -25.71 -5.95 14.57
CA ILE A 342 -24.82 -5.60 13.48
C ILE A 342 -23.37 -5.64 13.95
N VAL A 343 -23.08 -5.04 15.10
CA VAL A 343 -21.74 -5.12 15.73
C VAL A 343 -21.38 -6.58 16.01
N LEU A 344 -22.29 -7.36 16.60
CA LEU A 344 -22.08 -8.78 16.88
C LEU A 344 -21.81 -9.58 15.59
N SER A 345 -22.64 -9.39 14.56
CA SER A 345 -22.49 -10.12 13.29
C SER A 345 -21.13 -9.85 12.63
N TYR A 346 -20.67 -8.60 12.64
CA TYR A 346 -19.39 -8.22 12.05
C TYR A 346 -18.21 -8.81 12.83
N ASN A 347 -18.24 -8.74 14.16
CA ASN A 347 -17.23 -9.34 15.02
C ASN A 347 -17.18 -10.87 14.87
N LEU A 348 -18.34 -11.52 14.84
CA LEU A 348 -18.45 -12.97 14.67
C LEU A 348 -17.93 -13.41 13.31
N LEU A 349 -18.28 -12.69 12.24
CA LEU A 349 -17.79 -12.95 10.89
C LEU A 349 -16.27 -12.82 10.82
N PHE A 350 -15.72 -11.74 11.38
CA PHE A 350 -14.28 -11.55 11.47
C PHE A 350 -13.63 -12.73 12.22
N ALA A 351 -14.09 -13.01 13.45
CA ALA A 351 -13.53 -14.07 14.29
C ALA A 351 -13.58 -15.47 13.65
N ILE A 352 -14.70 -15.82 13.02
CA ILE A 352 -14.85 -17.11 12.33
C ILE A 352 -13.87 -17.19 11.15
N MET A 353 -13.84 -16.17 10.29
CA MET A 353 -13.02 -16.19 9.08
C MET A 353 -11.52 -16.20 9.41
N THR A 354 -11.09 -15.39 10.38
CA THR A 354 -9.69 -15.37 10.82
C THR A 354 -9.30 -16.65 11.54
N THR A 355 -10.17 -17.24 12.37
CA THR A 355 -9.91 -18.53 13.03
C THR A 355 -9.79 -19.64 12.00
N LEU A 356 -10.67 -19.70 10.99
CA LEU A 356 -10.58 -20.67 9.91
C LEU A 356 -9.29 -20.50 9.10
N CYS A 357 -8.85 -19.27 8.85
CA CYS A 357 -7.58 -18.98 8.20
C CYS A 357 -6.39 -19.48 9.05
N LEU A 358 -6.41 -19.18 10.35
CA LEU A 358 -5.36 -19.56 11.30
C LEU A 358 -5.26 -21.08 11.45
N VAL A 359 -6.39 -21.77 11.60
CA VAL A 359 -6.45 -23.24 11.65
C VAL A 359 -5.89 -23.83 10.36
N ARG A 360 -6.34 -23.38 9.18
CA ARG A 360 -5.82 -23.90 7.90
C ARG A 360 -4.32 -23.67 7.74
N LYS A 361 -3.82 -22.48 8.09
CA LYS A 361 -2.40 -22.14 8.01
C LYS A 361 -1.55 -22.92 9.01
N PHE A 362 -1.99 -22.99 10.27
CA PHE A 362 -1.32 -23.74 11.32
C PHE A 362 -1.32 -25.24 11.00
N THR A 363 -2.46 -25.81 10.58
CA THR A 363 -2.54 -27.21 10.14
C THR A 363 -1.62 -27.47 8.95
N SER A 364 -1.49 -26.54 7.99
CA SER A 364 -0.54 -26.71 6.88
C SER A 364 0.92 -26.67 7.33
N ALA A 365 1.28 -25.73 8.20
CA ALA A 365 2.64 -25.61 8.73
C ALA A 365 3.03 -26.82 9.59
N VAL A 366 2.14 -27.26 10.47
CA VAL A 366 2.33 -28.47 11.27
C VAL A 366 2.41 -29.70 10.37
N ARG A 367 1.57 -29.80 9.34
CA ARG A 367 1.62 -30.90 8.36
C ARG A 367 2.97 -30.93 7.62
N GLU A 368 3.49 -29.78 7.19
CA GLU A 368 4.79 -29.69 6.52
C GLU A 368 5.95 -30.09 7.44
N GLU A 369 5.96 -29.62 8.69
CA GLU A 369 6.99 -29.98 9.66
C GLU A 369 6.89 -31.46 10.09
N LEU A 370 5.66 -32.00 10.21
CA LEU A 370 5.44 -33.42 10.48
C LEU A 370 5.89 -34.28 9.28
N LEU A 371 5.62 -33.86 8.04
CA LEU A 371 6.10 -34.54 6.81
C LEU A 371 7.62 -34.53 6.69
N LYS A 372 8.27 -33.41 7.06
CA LYS A 372 9.74 -33.32 7.14
C LYS A 372 10.29 -34.21 8.25
N ALA A 373 9.67 -34.21 9.43
CA ALA A 373 10.09 -35.03 10.57
C ALA A 373 9.90 -36.55 10.32
N LEU A 374 8.88 -36.93 9.56
CA LEU A 374 8.65 -38.31 9.09
C LEU A 374 9.56 -38.71 7.90
N GLY A 375 10.42 -37.81 7.40
CA GLY A 375 11.36 -38.11 6.31
C GLY A 375 10.71 -38.34 4.94
N LEU A 376 9.42 -38.02 4.78
CA LEU A 376 8.65 -38.30 3.57
C LEU A 376 8.91 -37.29 2.43
N ASP A 377 9.58 -36.18 2.71
CA ASP A 377 9.99 -35.17 1.72
C ASP A 377 10.93 -35.76 0.63
N LYS A 378 11.62 -36.86 0.95
CA LYS A 378 12.47 -37.63 0.02
C LYS A 378 11.68 -38.46 -1.00
N LEU A 379 10.42 -38.82 -0.71
CA LEU A 379 9.58 -39.60 -1.62
C LEU A 379 8.89 -38.73 -2.68
N HIS A 380 8.58 -37.47 -2.37
CA HIS A 380 7.96 -36.53 -3.31
C HIS A 380 8.92 -36.04 -4.41
N LEU A 381 10.23 -36.06 -4.16
CA LEU A 381 11.26 -35.76 -5.17
C LEU A 381 11.65 -36.96 -6.05
N SER A 382 11.25 -38.18 -5.68
CA SER A 382 11.54 -39.39 -6.46
C SER A 382 10.43 -39.75 -7.46
N ASN A 383 9.26 -39.12 -7.38
CA ASN A 383 8.07 -39.46 -8.19
C ASN A 383 7.78 -38.51 -9.35
N ASN A 384 8.76 -37.75 -9.83
CA ASN A 384 8.68 -37.08 -11.14
C ASN A 384 9.58 -37.80 -12.17
N PRO A 385 9.16 -38.96 -12.72
CA PRO A 385 9.84 -39.57 -13.87
C PRO A 385 9.35 -38.89 -15.14
N ARG A 386 9.83 -37.67 -15.38
CA ARG A 386 9.87 -37.07 -16.73
C ARG A 386 11.16 -36.28 -16.81
N ASP A 387 12.24 -37.00 -17.09
CA ASP A 387 13.40 -36.55 -17.86
C ASP A 387 14.44 -37.69 -17.86
N SER A 388 14.05 -38.83 -18.43
CA SER A 388 14.99 -39.84 -18.90
C SER A 388 14.43 -40.35 -20.22
N GLU A 389 15.26 -40.31 -21.26
CA GLU A 389 14.97 -40.49 -22.70
C GLU A 389 14.56 -39.18 -23.39
N THR A 390 15.31 -38.56 -24.30
CA THR A 390 16.24 -39.10 -25.32
C THR A 390 17.00 -37.93 -25.96
N LYS A 391 18.32 -38.04 -26.18
CA LYS A 391 18.93 -37.58 -27.44
C LYS A 391 20.30 -38.25 -27.69
N PRO A 392 20.54 -38.75 -28.92
CA PRO A 392 21.68 -39.61 -29.22
C PRO A 392 22.93 -38.81 -29.59
N SER A 393 24.07 -39.39 -29.24
CA SER A 393 25.40 -39.02 -29.72
C SER A 393 25.56 -39.44 -31.18
N ALA A 394 25.62 -38.47 -32.11
CA ALA A 394 26.18 -38.66 -33.45
C ALA A 394 26.48 -37.30 -34.10
N ASN A 395 27.74 -36.86 -34.05
CA ASN A 395 28.55 -36.60 -35.26
C ASN A 395 29.88 -35.97 -34.87
N GLY A 396 30.95 -36.76 -35.00
CA GLY A 396 32.26 -36.24 -35.31
C GLY A 396 32.33 -35.95 -36.81
N HIS A 397 32.94 -34.85 -37.18
CA HIS A 397 33.71 -34.81 -38.42
C HIS A 397 34.91 -33.89 -38.25
N GLN A 398 36.06 -34.57 -38.22
CA GLN A 398 37.40 -34.03 -38.37
C GLN A 398 37.75 -34.02 -39.86
N LYS A 399 38.45 -32.96 -40.31
CA LYS A 399 39.03 -32.83 -41.66
C LYS A 399 40.20 -33.81 -41.86
N THR A 400 40.30 -34.38 -43.07
CA THR A 400 41.45 -34.84 -43.90
C THR A 400 40.84 -35.85 -44.90
N LEU A 401 41.02 -35.81 -46.23
CA LEU A 401 42.05 -35.31 -47.12
C LEU A 401 41.37 -34.95 -48.46
#